data_AF-A0A4Q5TPV2-F1
#
_entry.id   AF-A0A4Q5TPV2-F1
#
_cell.length_a   1.000
_cell.length_b   1.000
_cell.length_c   1.000
_cell.angle_alpha   90.00
_cell.angle_beta   90.00
_cell.angle_gamma   90.00
#
_symmetry.space_group_name_H-M   'P 1'
#
loop_
_entity.id
_entity.type
_entity.pdbx_description
1 polymer ?
#
loop_
_entity_poly.entity_id
_entity_poly.type
_entity_poly.pdbx_seq_one_letter_code
_entity_poly.pdbx_strand_id
1 'polypeptide(L)'
;MHEHNDPPDYRYLYLVAGTPKDYSNSIYQFYIELAEITELTDELVTSRLDHSEYCQVISKTPTSYLLHACIQDIPDLIRDFGANNIAVYQVIRIAKILSLP
;
A
#
# COMPACT_ATOMS: atom_id res chain seq x y z
N MET A 1 36.47 -10.87 17.06
CA MET A 1 36.03 -10.90 15.65
C MET A 1 34.74 -10.12 15.61
N HIS A 2 34.78 -8.86 15.14
CA HIS A 2 33.58 -8.03 15.01
C HIS A 2 33.00 -8.29 13.63
N GLU A 3 31.81 -8.88 13.56
CA GLU A 3 31.04 -8.97 12.32
C GLU A 3 30.59 -7.55 11.95
N HIS A 4 31.14 -7.05 10.84
CA HIS A 4 30.62 -5.88 10.16
C HIS A 4 29.30 -6.29 9.52
N ASN A 5 28.18 -5.97 10.17
CA ASN A 5 26.87 -6.04 9.54
C ASN A 5 26.76 -4.84 8.60
N ASP A 6 27.11 -5.04 7.33
CA ASP A 6 26.79 -4.07 6.29
C ASP A 6 25.28 -3.83 6.29
N PRO A 7 24.82 -2.57 6.23
CA PRO A 7 23.40 -2.29 6.13
C PRO A 7 22.84 -2.94 4.86
N PRO A 8 21.60 -3.47 4.88
CA PRO A 8 21.03 -4.13 3.72
C PRO A 8 21.04 -3.17 2.51
N ASP A 9 21.51 -3.68 1.36
CA ASP A 9 21.60 -2.89 0.12
C ASP A 9 20.19 -2.62 -0.42
N TYR A 10 19.67 -1.43 -0.13
CA TYR A 10 18.35 -0.98 -0.57
C TYR A 10 18.28 -0.63 -2.07
N ARG A 11 19.37 -0.75 -2.85
CA ARG A 11 19.36 -0.42 -4.29
C ARG A 11 18.40 -1.29 -5.10
N TYR A 12 18.06 -2.48 -4.62
CA TYR A 12 17.05 -3.35 -5.24
C TYR A 12 15.61 -2.83 -5.12
N LEU A 13 15.31 -1.89 -4.20
CA LEU A 13 13.97 -1.29 -4.11
C LEU A 13 13.62 -0.36 -5.29
N TYR A 14 14.63 0.12 -6.04
CA TYR A 14 14.44 1.13 -7.09
C TYR A 14 14.39 0.57 -8.53
N LEU A 15 14.59 -0.73 -8.72
CA LEU A 15 14.94 -1.26 -10.05
C LEU A 15 13.78 -1.60 -10.99
N VAL A 16 12.52 -1.34 -10.60
CA VAL A 16 11.39 -1.36 -11.54
C VAL A 16 10.46 -0.19 -11.24
N ALA A 17 10.78 0.98 -11.79
CA ALA A 17 9.78 2.03 -11.96
C ALA A 17 8.79 1.54 -13.02
N GLY A 18 7.63 1.03 -12.59
CA GLY A 18 6.58 0.57 -13.49
C GLY A 18 6.19 1.69 -14.46
N THR A 19 6.08 1.35 -15.74
CA THR A 19 5.55 2.25 -16.76
C THR A 19 4.02 2.36 -16.60
N PRO A 20 3.36 3.41 -17.13
CA PRO A 20 1.89 3.46 -17.18
C PRO A 20 1.25 2.34 -18.01
N LYS A 21 2.02 1.44 -18.64
CA LYS A 21 1.50 0.21 -19.26
C LYS A 21 1.58 -1.00 -18.32
N ASP A 22 2.30 -0.88 -17.21
CA ASP A 22 2.46 -1.91 -16.18
C ASP A 22 1.37 -1.86 -15.10
N TYR A 23 0.18 -1.32 -15.45
CA TYR A 23 -1.10 -1.60 -14.79
C TYR A 23 -1.41 -3.10 -14.92
N SER A 24 -0.57 -3.88 -14.27
CA SER A 24 -0.64 -5.32 -14.15
C SER A 24 -1.48 -5.63 -12.93
N ASN A 25 -2.13 -6.80 -12.93
CA ASN A 25 -2.78 -7.38 -11.75
C ASN A 25 -1.76 -7.79 -10.66
N SER A 26 -0.59 -7.15 -10.63
CA SER A 26 0.43 -7.35 -9.63
C SER A 26 -0.05 -6.73 -8.32
N ILE A 27 0.00 -7.53 -7.27
CA ILE A 27 -0.31 -7.10 -5.92
C ILE A 27 0.95 -6.58 -5.25
N TYR A 28 0.82 -5.49 -4.51
CA TYR A 28 1.88 -4.91 -3.71
C TYR A 28 1.40 -4.70 -2.29
N GLN A 29 2.34 -4.73 -1.35
CA GLN A 29 2.09 -4.32 0.01
C GLN A 29 2.30 -2.82 0.16
N PHE A 30 1.31 -2.16 0.75
CA PHE A 30 1.33 -0.74 1.05
C PHE A 30 1.13 -0.48 2.52
N TYR A 31 1.82 0.54 3.03
CA TYR A 31 1.52 1.19 4.28
C TYR A 31 0.90 2.55 4.00
N ILE A 32 -0.24 2.84 4.62
CA ILE A 32 -0.92 4.13 4.52
C ILE A 32 -1.14 4.66 5.93
N GLU A 33 -0.72 5.90 6.17
CA GLU A 33 -0.90 6.59 7.44
C GLU A 33 -1.85 7.79 7.27
N LEU A 34 -2.84 7.88 8.16
CA LEU A 34 -3.86 8.91 8.24
C LEU A 34 -3.79 9.58 9.63
N ALA A 35 -4.52 10.70 9.82
CA ALA A 35 -4.66 11.31 11.15
C ALA A 35 -5.34 10.35 12.15
N GLU A 36 -6.39 9.68 11.68
CA GLU A 36 -7.18 8.70 12.42
C GLU A 36 -7.90 7.78 11.43
N ILE A 37 -8.22 6.57 11.90
CA ILE A 37 -9.11 5.65 11.22
C ILE A 37 -10.52 5.78 11.80
N THR A 38 -11.47 6.04 10.90
CA THR A 38 -12.90 6.14 11.18
C THR A 38 -13.66 5.05 10.43
N GLU A 39 -14.96 4.92 10.70
CA GLU A 39 -15.82 4.02 9.93
C GLU A 39 -15.83 4.38 8.43
N LEU A 40 -15.81 5.67 8.10
CA LEU A 40 -15.75 6.14 6.72
C LEU A 40 -14.44 5.75 6.03
N THR A 41 -13.30 5.90 6.70
CA THR A 41 -12.02 5.48 6.10
C THR A 41 -11.98 3.97 5.87
N ASP A 42 -12.53 3.19 6.81
CA ASP A 42 -12.64 1.74 6.67
C ASP A 42 -13.54 1.34 5.48
N GLU A 43 -14.68 2.02 5.31
CA GLU A 43 -15.59 1.78 4.18
C GLU A 43 -14.91 2.08 2.83
N LEU A 44 -14.21 3.21 2.73
CA LEU A 44 -13.49 3.59 1.52
C LEU A 44 -12.36 2.60 1.18
N VAL A 45 -11.58 2.19 2.18
CA VAL A 45 -10.53 1.18 1.98
C VAL A 45 -11.13 -0.14 1.55
N THR A 46 -12.15 -0.63 2.25
CA THR A 46 -12.73 -1.95 1.99
C THR A 46 -13.39 -1.98 0.62
N SER A 47 -14.20 -0.98 0.27
CA SER A 47 -14.87 -0.90 -1.04
C SER A 47 -13.87 -0.83 -2.20
N ARG A 48 -12.71 -0.20 -2.00
CA ARG A 48 -11.67 -0.12 -3.02
C ARG A 48 -10.94 -1.46 -3.24
N LEU A 49 -10.91 -2.33 -2.24
CA LEU A 49 -10.21 -3.62 -2.31
C LEU A 49 -11.15 -4.79 -2.67
N ASP A 50 -12.47 -4.63 -2.56
CA ASP A 50 -13.49 -5.69 -2.73
C ASP A 50 -13.60 -6.27 -4.16
N HIS A 51 -12.80 -5.78 -5.12
CA HIS A 51 -12.78 -6.31 -6.48
C HIS A 51 -11.92 -7.58 -6.63
N SER A 52 -11.11 -7.93 -5.63
CA SER A 52 -10.22 -9.11 -5.68
C SER A 52 -9.92 -9.66 -4.30
N GLU A 53 -9.96 -10.99 -4.13
CA GLU A 53 -9.56 -11.67 -2.89
C GLU A 53 -8.08 -11.45 -2.50
N TYR A 54 -7.27 -11.05 -3.47
CA TYR A 54 -5.85 -10.76 -3.29
C TYR A 54 -5.59 -9.33 -2.81
N CYS A 55 -6.60 -8.45 -2.92
CA CYS A 55 -6.58 -7.09 -2.39
C CYS A 55 -7.27 -7.10 -1.02
N GLN A 56 -6.53 -6.80 0.04
CA GLN A 56 -7.06 -6.95 1.40
C GLN A 56 -6.29 -6.12 2.41
N VAL A 57 -6.95 -5.74 3.50
CA VAL A 57 -6.29 -5.17 4.67
C VAL A 57 -5.59 -6.29 5.43
N ILE A 58 -4.27 -6.16 5.60
CA ILE A 58 -3.42 -7.13 6.31
C ILE A 58 -3.38 -6.82 7.80
N SER A 59 -3.23 -5.54 8.13
CA SER A 59 -3.31 -5.08 9.52
C SER A 59 -3.76 -3.62 9.58
N LYS A 60 -4.27 -3.25 10.75
CA LYS A 60 -4.82 -1.93 11.02
C LYS A 60 -4.43 -1.48 12.43
N THR A 61 -4.04 -0.23 12.57
CA THR A 61 -3.82 0.47 13.86
C THR A 61 -4.83 1.62 13.96
N PRO A 62 -4.86 2.43 15.04
CA PRO A 62 -5.75 3.60 15.09
C PRO A 62 -5.50 4.66 14.00
N THR A 63 -4.33 4.66 13.36
CA THR A 63 -3.93 5.71 12.40
C THR A 63 -3.33 5.18 11.10
N SER A 64 -3.25 3.86 10.92
CA SER A 64 -2.59 3.31 9.73
C SER A 64 -3.17 1.99 9.25
N TYR A 65 -3.08 1.78 7.93
CA TYR A 65 -3.33 0.52 7.27
C TYR A 65 -2.02 -0.09 6.76
N LEU A 66 -1.90 -1.41 6.90
CA LEU A 66 -1.04 -2.23 6.09
C LEU A 66 -1.95 -3.07 5.19
N LEU A 67 -1.82 -2.95 3.87
CA LEU A 67 -2.75 -3.58 2.93
C LEU A 67 -2.04 -4.15 1.71
N HIS A 68 -2.68 -5.10 1.07
CA HIS A 68 -2.36 -5.60 -0.25
C HIS A 68 -3.30 -4.95 -1.26
N ALA A 69 -2.77 -4.40 -2.34
CA ALA A 69 -3.57 -3.78 -3.40
C ALA A 69 -2.85 -3.81 -4.75
N CYS A 70 -3.59 -3.61 -5.82
CA CYS A 70 -3.00 -3.26 -7.09
C CYS A 70 -2.48 -1.81 -7.03
N ILE A 71 -1.47 -1.50 -7.85
CA ILE A 71 -0.85 -0.17 -7.82
C ILE A 71 -1.82 0.95 -8.23
N GLN A 72 -2.85 0.64 -9.03
CA GLN A 72 -3.90 1.59 -9.43
C GLN A 72 -4.91 1.91 -8.33
N ASP A 73 -5.12 0.99 -7.40
CA ASP A 73 -6.11 1.17 -6.33
C ASP A 73 -5.67 2.28 -5.38
N ILE A 74 -4.35 2.46 -5.20
CA ILE A 74 -3.80 3.43 -4.26
C ILE A 74 -4.06 4.87 -4.71
N PRO A 75 -3.69 5.33 -5.92
CA PRO A 75 -4.04 6.69 -6.37
C PRO A 75 -5.54 6.99 -6.30
N ASP A 76 -6.40 6.02 -6.61
CA ASP A 76 -7.84 6.21 -6.53
C ASP A 76 -8.33 6.29 -5.08
N LEU A 77 -7.81 5.46 -4.18
CA LEU A 77 -8.08 5.55 -2.74
C LEU A 77 -7.64 6.90 -2.16
N ILE A 78 -6.46 7.40 -2.54
CA ILE A 78 -5.98 8.72 -2.09
C ILE A 78 -6.89 9.84 -2.63
N ARG A 79 -7.42 9.70 -3.84
CA ARG A 79 -8.41 10.65 -4.38
C ARG A 79 -9.70 10.62 -3.57
N ASP A 80 -10.19 9.44 -3.21
CA ASP A 80 -11.39 9.28 -2.39
C ASP A 80 -11.21 9.90 -1.00
N PHE A 81 -10.05 9.67 -0.36
CA PHE A 81 -9.70 10.33 0.89
C PHE A 81 -9.70 11.85 0.75
N GLY A 82 -9.05 12.38 -0.29
CA GLY A 82 -9.05 13.82 -0.57
C GLY A 82 -10.46 14.39 -0.78
N ALA A 83 -11.31 13.69 -1.51
CA ALA A 83 -12.71 14.09 -1.76
C ALA A 83 -13.55 14.12 -0.47
N ASN A 84 -13.18 13.31 0.53
CA ASN A 84 -13.83 13.25 1.84
C ASN A 84 -13.10 14.04 2.92
N ASN A 85 -12.14 14.91 2.55
CA ASN A 85 -11.31 15.72 3.47
C ASN A 85 -10.52 14.89 4.49
N ILE A 86 -10.12 13.67 4.13
CA ILE A 86 -9.28 12.80 4.94
C ILE A 86 -7.82 13.09 4.59
N ALA A 87 -7.04 13.53 5.59
CA ALA A 87 -5.63 13.82 5.42
C ALA A 87 -4.78 12.54 5.39
N VAL A 88 -3.95 12.42 4.36
CA VAL A 88 -3.00 11.32 4.18
C VAL A 88 -1.60 11.83 4.49
N TYR A 89 -0.96 11.23 5.49
CA TYR A 89 0.36 11.64 5.97
C TYR A 89 1.46 10.90 5.21
N GLN A 90 1.25 9.60 5.00
CA GLN A 90 2.23 8.78 4.32
C GLN A 90 1.57 7.70 3.47
N VAL A 91 2.16 7.44 2.30
CA VAL A 91 1.88 6.29 1.46
C VAL A 91 3.21 5.67 1.08
N ILE A 92 3.45 4.43 1.50
CA ILE A 92 4.68 3.70 1.20
C ILE A 92 4.32 2.43 0.45
N ARG A 93 4.89 2.25 -0.74
CA ARG A 93 4.95 0.95 -1.43
C ARG A 93 6.12 0.16 -0.86
N ILE A 94 5.83 -0.91 -0.11
CA ILE A 94 6.85 -1.70 0.60
C ILE A 94 7.51 -2.69 -0.36
N ALA A 95 6.71 -3.58 -0.94
CA ALA A 95 7.21 -4.67 -1.77
C ALA A 95 6.15 -5.16 -2.76
N LYS A 96 6.60 -5.77 -3.87
CA LYS A 96 5.75 -6.56 -4.75
C LYS A 96 5.48 -7.92 -4.10
N ILE A 97 4.21 -8.33 -4.05
CA ILE A 97 3.84 -9.68 -3.64
C ILE A 97 4.05 -10.60 -4.86
N LEU A 98 5.14 -11.36 -4.83
CA LEU A 98 5.41 -12.40 -5.82
C LEU A 98 4.63 -13.64 -5.40
N SER A 99 3.61 -14.00 -6.18
CA SER A 99 2.70 -15.14 -5.98
C SER A 99 1.90 -15.13 -4.68
N LEU A 100 0.59 -14.91 -4.79
CA LEU A 100 -0.37 -15.51 -3.87
C LEU A 100 -0.63 -16.93 -4.40
N PRO A 101 -0.65 -17.96 -3.53
CA PRO A 101 -0.84 -19.35 -3.94
C PRO A 101 -2.14 -19.57 -4.74
#